data_AF-A0A7V9ISP1-F1
#
_entry.id   AF-A0A7V9ISP1-F1
#
_cell.length_a   1.000
_cell.length_b   1.000
_cell.length_c   1.000
_cell.angle_alpha   90.00
_cell.angle_beta   90.00
_cell.angle_gamma   90.00
#
_symmetry.space_group_name_H-M   'P 1'
#
loop_
_entity.id
_entity.type
_entity.pdbx_description
1 polymer ?
#
loop_
_entity_poly.entity_id
_entity_poly.type
_entity_poly.pdbx_seq_one_letter_code
_entity_poly.pdbx_strand_id
1 'polypeptide(L)' 'MTSGDLWDAETAERYDDSSAFMFAPDVLDPAVAFLAELAGDGPALELAIGTGRVAIPLA' A
#
# COMPACT_ATOMS: atom_id res chain seq x y z
N MET A 1 -13.27 3.41 -20.35
CA MET A 1 -12.15 2.95 -19.52
C MET A 1 -11.84 4.05 -18.51
N THR A 2 -12.49 3.95 -17.36
CA THR A 2 -12.19 4.71 -16.16
C THR A 2 -11.15 3.95 -15.31
N SER A 3 -10.61 4.60 -14.28
CA SER A 3 -9.75 3.94 -13.30
C SER A 3 -10.45 2.72 -12.64
N GLY A 4 -11.75 2.84 -12.36
CA GLY A 4 -12.54 1.75 -11.77
C GLY A 4 -12.80 0.57 -12.72
N ASP A 5 -12.65 0.78 -14.03
CA ASP A 5 -12.73 -0.31 -15.01
C ASP A 5 -11.42 -1.14 -15.03
N LEU A 6 -10.32 -0.63 -14.45
CA LEU A 6 -9.01 -1.28 -14.41
C LEU A 6 -8.66 -1.82 -13.02
N TRP A 7 -9.06 -1.13 -11.95
CA TRP A 7 -8.82 -1.53 -10.56
C TRP A 7 -10.07 -2.15 -9.95
N ASP A 8 -10.38 -3.34 -10.44
CA ASP A 8 -11.56 -4.10 -10.06
C ASP A 8 -11.27 -5.20 -9.02
N ALA A 9 -12.29 -5.99 -8.70
CA ALA A 9 -12.19 -7.08 -7.74
C ALA A 9 -11.22 -8.18 -8.19
N GLU A 10 -11.21 -8.52 -9.48
CA GLU A 10 -10.30 -9.53 -10.03
C GLU A 10 -8.83 -9.09 -9.88
N THR A 11 -8.56 -7.81 -10.13
CA THR A 11 -7.24 -7.24 -9.92
C THR A 11 -6.85 -7.29 -8.45
N ALA A 12 -7.75 -6.89 -7.55
CA ALA A 12 -7.50 -6.91 -6.11
C ALA A 12 -7.16 -8.32 -5.58
N GLU A 13 -7.88 -9.35 -6.04
CA GLU A 13 -7.65 -10.75 -5.64
C GLU A 13 -6.22 -11.25 -5.94
N ARG A 14 -5.57 -10.71 -6.98
CA ARG A 14 -4.25 -11.18 -7.44
C ARG A 14 -3.14 -10.17 -7.21
N TYR A 15 -3.45 -8.97 -6.74
CA TYR A 15 -2.48 -7.88 -6.68
C TYR A 15 -1.32 -8.23 -5.74
N ASP A 16 -1.64 -8.84 -4.59
CA ASP A 16 -0.67 -9.24 -3.54
C ASP A 16 0.30 -10.32 -4.02
N ASP A 17 -0.15 -11.24 -4.88
CA ASP A 17 0.73 -12.26 -5.42
C ASP A 17 1.52 -11.76 -6.64
N SER A 18 0.84 -11.10 -7.58
CA SER A 18 1.42 -10.68 -8.86
C SER A 18 2.49 -9.60 -8.72
N SER A 19 2.44 -8.82 -7.65
CA SER A 19 3.35 -7.71 -7.40
C SER A 19 4.29 -7.96 -6.21
N ALA A 20 4.34 -9.18 -5.66
CA ALA A 20 5.03 -9.57 -4.41
C ALA A 20 6.41 -8.91 -4.20
N PHE A 21 7.21 -8.85 -5.26
CA PHE A 21 8.55 -8.28 -5.24
C PHE A 21 8.60 -6.78 -4.87
N MET A 22 7.53 -6.01 -5.12
CA MET A 22 7.48 -4.58 -4.80
C MET A 22 7.30 -4.30 -3.29
N PHE A 23 6.90 -5.32 -2.53
CA PHE A 23 6.62 -5.22 -1.09
C PHE A 23 7.33 -6.31 -0.30
N ALA A 24 8.47 -6.77 -0.83
CA ALA A 24 9.43 -7.48 -0.01
C ALA A 24 9.86 -6.58 1.17
N PRO A 25 10.14 -7.14 2.36
CA PRO A 25 10.42 -6.36 3.57
C PRO A 25 11.56 -5.34 3.40
N ASP A 26 12.61 -5.72 2.68
CA ASP A 26 13.77 -4.87 2.38
C ASP A 26 13.44 -3.66 1.47
N VAL A 27 12.30 -3.72 0.76
CA VAL A 27 11.78 -2.61 -0.03
C VAL A 27 10.74 -1.80 0.75
N LEU A 28 9.81 -2.47 1.44
CA LEU A 28 8.64 -1.83 2.05
C LEU A 28 8.93 -1.21 3.41
N ASP A 29 9.69 -1.90 4.27
CA ASP A 29 9.93 -1.47 5.65
C ASP A 29 10.58 -0.08 5.73
N PRO A 30 11.59 0.26 4.89
CA PRO A 30 12.17 1.61 4.90
C PRO A 30 11.15 2.70 4.54
N ALA A 31 10.22 2.42 3.63
CA ALA A 31 9.19 3.39 3.22
C ALA A 31 8.16 3.59 4.34
N VAL A 32 7.72 2.51 4.99
CA VAL A 32 6.80 2.57 6.14
C VAL A 32 7.43 3.32 7.30
N ALA A 33 8.70 3.02 7.63
CA ALA A 33 9.42 3.71 8.70
C ALA A 33 9.53 5.21 8.45
N PHE A 34 9.87 5.60 7.21
CA PHE A 34 9.92 7.00 6.81
C PHE A 34 8.57 7.72 6.96
N LEU A 35 7.47 7.07 6.55
CA LEU A 35 6.13 7.63 6.67
C LEU A 35 5.69 7.76 8.12
N ALA A 36 6.03 6.77 8.97
CA ALA A 36 5.75 6.81 10.40
C ALA A 36 6.47 8.00 11.07
N GLU A 37 7.75 8.21 10.77
CA GLU A 37 8.50 9.36 11.27
C GLU A 37 7.90 10.70 10.81
N LEU A 38 7.45 10.78 9.55
CA LEU A 38 6.84 11.98 9.01
C LEU A 38 5.47 12.30 9.65
N ALA A 39 4.67 11.26 9.94
CA ALA A 39 3.38 11.40 10.60
C ALA A 39 3.53 11.81 12.07
N GLY A 40 4.61 11.38 12.73
CA GLY A 40 4.83 11.59 14.16
C GLY A 40 3.68 11.00 14.97
N ASP A 41 3.14 11.77 15.92
CA ASP A 41 1.98 11.35 16.74
C ASP A 41 0.63 11.57 16.03
N GLY A 42 0.64 12.10 14.80
CA GLY A 42 -0.56 12.46 14.04
C GLY A 42 -1.06 11.36 13.11
N PRO A 43 -2.32 11.41 12.66
CA PRO A 43 -2.84 10.48 11.68
C PRO A 43 -2.29 10.75 10.27
N ALA A 44 -2.05 9.68 9.51
CA ALA A 44 -1.69 9.73 8.09
C ALA A 44 -2.91 9.44 7.19
N LEU A 45 -2.93 10.05 5.99
CA LEU A 45 -3.93 9.78 4.95
C LEU A 45 -3.25 9.14 3.73
N GLU A 46 -3.59 7.89 3.45
CA GLU A 46 -3.21 7.22 2.19
C GLU A 46 -4.34 7.37 1.16
N LEU A 47 -4.03 8.01 0.03
CA LEU A 47 -4.96 8.11 -1.10
C LEU A 47 -4.82 6.88 -1.98
N ALA A 48 -5.96 6.29 -2.38
CA ALA A 48 -5.99 5.08 -3.20
C ALA A 48 -5.23 3.89 -2.57
N ILE A 49 -5.49 3.65 -1.28
CA ILE A 49 -4.90 2.62 -0.40
C ILE A 49 -4.81 1.19 -0.98
N GLY A 50 -5.59 0.87 -2.02
CA GLY A 50 -5.58 -0.44 -2.65
C GLY A 50 -5.87 -1.56 -1.65
N THR A 51 -5.02 -2.60 -1.62
CA THR A 51 -5.12 -3.69 -0.65
C THR A 51 -4.36 -3.42 0.67
N GLY A 52 -3.88 -2.20 0.90
CA GLY A 52 -3.41 -1.74 2.21
C GLY A 52 -1.98 -2.13 2.59
N ARG A 53 -1.10 -2.40 1.61
CA ARG A 53 0.31 -2.78 1.89
C ARG A 53 1.09 -1.74 2.68
N VAL A 54 0.79 -0.46 2.54
CA VAL A 54 1.46 0.61 3.30
C VAL A 54 0.65 0.92 4.56
N ALA A 55 -0.65 1.15 4.43
CA ALA A 55 -1.50 1.47 5.58
C ALA A 55 -1.56 0.41 6.68
N ILE A 56 -1.59 -0.90 6.36
CA ILE A 56 -1.70 -1.94 7.39
C ILE A 56 -0.43 -1.99 8.26
N PRO A 57 0.80 -2.01 7.70
CA PRO A 57 2.02 -1.93 8.50
C PRO A 57 2.24 -0.58 9.20
N LEU A 58 1.63 0.50 8.70
CA LEU A 58 1.75 1.84 9.29
C LEU A 58 0.85 2.05 10.52
N ALA A 59 -0.15 1.18 10.74
CA ALA A 59 -1.18 1.31 11.78
C ALA A 59 -0.74 0.85 13.18
#